data_AF-A0A1M5N4T1-F1
#
_entry.id   AF-A0A1M5N4T1-F1
#
_cell.length_a   1.000
_cell.length_b   1.000
_cell.length_c   1.000
_cell.angle_alpha   90.00
_cell.angle_beta   90.00
_cell.angle_gamma   90.00
#
_symmetry.space_group_name_H-M   'P 1'
#
loop_
_entity.id
_entity.type
_entity.pdbx_description
1 polymer ?
#
loop_
_entity_poly.entity_id
_entity_poly.type
_entity_poly.pdbx_seq_one_letter_code
_entity_poly.pdbx_strand_id
1 'polypeptide(L)'
;MNFKKIFLVLFIGISSTSIFAQKDGYWDKERAFKKEIVVSARERIVIKTEDLPVGTTEVVFRITLLDENQQMAGSLVSILKSIPDPTGISQGSAGAVFLMSKISGDDKCKYAIFSNAAAAAEYKKSGDTDNACLEQEEAVSKDAKRLSIDKSLCLLPNSNAMWFGFESKNWVMKQKIVLEVVPWVNYRLSSGWTLENRKLIINQCKTSDLAKKIINSDDFYVCVLNKIQNEYKFQEFQKLLPIEKSKAYKDYGNACFNEIGASEKIYLDLRNQAADLAKQGKYGEAIDKLSIIVVNGKPTANDYYNLGKAYILTKQYAKAIKFLKEGEKLDDSELLIQLNLAHAYLLNKDFRSAKPIYKKYQSQNVNDSISWTQKVKQDFETFKTAGLPSGDFDRVLRLFED
;
A
#
# COMPACT_ATOMS: atom_id res chain seq x y z
N MET A 1 -26.66 -33.49 65.90
CA MET A 1 -27.16 -34.22 64.71
C MET A 1 -28.21 -33.37 64.01
N ASN A 2 -27.83 -32.62 62.97
CA ASN A 2 -28.65 -32.29 61.80
C ASN A 2 -27.83 -31.41 60.85
N PHE A 3 -27.17 -32.05 59.89
CA PHE A 3 -26.41 -31.41 58.82
C PHE A 3 -27.38 -30.78 57.81
N LYS A 4 -27.36 -29.46 57.68
CA LYS A 4 -27.98 -28.77 56.54
C LYS A 4 -27.16 -29.09 55.28
N LYS A 5 -27.74 -29.86 54.37
CA LYS A 5 -27.19 -30.10 53.03
C LYS A 5 -27.22 -28.80 52.22
N ILE A 6 -26.03 -28.25 51.93
CA ILE A 6 -25.85 -27.20 50.92
C ILE A 6 -25.55 -27.93 49.62
N PHE A 7 -26.51 -27.92 48.68
CA PHE A 7 -26.27 -28.34 47.30
C PHE A 7 -25.67 -27.15 46.54
N LEU A 8 -24.35 -27.17 46.35
CA LEU A 8 -23.66 -26.26 45.45
C LEU A 8 -23.69 -26.89 44.05
N VAL A 9 -24.67 -26.51 43.23
CA VAL A 9 -24.74 -26.93 41.82
C VAL A 9 -23.73 -26.09 41.04
N LEU A 10 -22.59 -26.69 40.71
CA LEU A 10 -21.56 -26.10 39.85
C LEU A 10 -22.03 -26.21 38.39
N PHE A 11 -22.69 -25.17 37.87
CA PHE A 11 -22.99 -25.03 36.44
C PHE A 11 -21.70 -24.67 35.70
N ILE A 12 -20.96 -25.67 35.21
CA ILE A 12 -19.90 -25.45 34.22
C ILE A 12 -20.59 -25.19 32.89
N GLY A 13 -20.85 -23.91 32.60
CA GLY A 13 -21.26 -23.47 31.27
C GLY A 13 -20.11 -23.66 30.30
N ILE A 14 -20.08 -24.80 29.58
CA ILE A 14 -19.23 -24.97 28.40
C ILE A 14 -19.81 -24.04 27.34
N SER A 15 -19.32 -22.80 27.30
CA SER A 15 -19.54 -21.90 26.17
C SER A 15 -18.68 -22.42 25.03
N SER A 16 -19.21 -23.34 24.23
CA SER A 16 -18.64 -23.66 22.93
C SER A 16 -18.77 -22.41 22.06
N THR A 17 -17.75 -21.56 22.12
CA THR A 17 -17.54 -20.54 21.09
C THR A 17 -17.39 -21.31 19.80
N SER A 18 -18.47 -21.31 19.01
CA SER A 18 -18.43 -21.78 17.64
C SER A 18 -17.58 -20.76 16.90
N ILE A 19 -16.26 -20.96 16.90
CA ILE A 19 -15.36 -20.27 15.99
C ILE A 19 -15.77 -20.78 14.61
N PHE A 20 -16.75 -20.11 14.01
CA PHE A 20 -16.94 -20.22 12.57
C PHE A 20 -15.64 -19.72 11.96
N ALA A 21 -14.79 -20.65 11.54
CA ALA A 21 -13.62 -20.32 10.73
C ALA A 21 -14.14 -19.50 9.54
N GLN A 22 -13.80 -18.23 9.50
CA GLN A 22 -14.21 -17.34 8.43
C GLN A 22 -13.59 -17.88 7.15
N LYS A 23 -14.42 -18.27 6.17
CA LYS A 23 -13.93 -18.77 4.89
C LYS A 23 -13.10 -17.68 4.23
N ASP A 24 -11.84 -17.98 4.00
CA ASP A 24 -10.86 -17.06 3.45
C ASP A 24 -10.93 -16.96 1.91
N GLY A 25 -11.79 -17.76 1.27
CA GLY A 25 -12.00 -17.79 -0.17
C GLY A 25 -13.26 -18.52 -0.60
N TYR A 26 -13.29 -18.90 -1.89
CA TYR A 26 -14.37 -19.66 -2.51
C TYR A 26 -13.87 -20.52 -3.67
N TRP A 27 -14.57 -21.61 -3.95
CA TRP A 27 -14.41 -22.37 -5.20
C TRP A 27 -14.99 -21.57 -6.36
N ASP A 28 -14.15 -21.18 -7.31
CA ASP A 28 -14.57 -20.43 -8.48
C ASP A 28 -15.15 -21.37 -9.54
N LYS A 29 -16.47 -21.54 -9.44
CA LYS A 29 -17.23 -22.48 -10.27
C LYS A 29 -17.53 -21.92 -11.65
N GLU A 30 -17.51 -20.61 -11.81
CA GLU A 30 -17.77 -19.94 -13.08
C GLU A 30 -16.55 -20.04 -13.99
N ARG A 31 -15.35 -19.97 -13.41
CA ARG A 31 -14.06 -20.15 -14.11
C ARG A 31 -13.48 -21.56 -13.95
N ALA A 32 -14.36 -22.55 -13.79
CA ALA A 32 -13.97 -23.95 -13.78
C ALA A 32 -13.63 -24.41 -15.22
N PHE A 33 -12.46 -25.00 -15.40
CA PHE A 33 -12.04 -25.54 -16.69
C PHE A 33 -12.53 -26.99 -16.83
N LYS A 34 -13.12 -27.31 -17.98
CA LYS A 34 -13.47 -28.68 -18.37
C LYS A 34 -13.05 -28.96 -19.81
N LYS A 35 -12.31 -30.04 -20.03
CA LYS A 35 -11.95 -30.52 -21.37
C LYS A 35 -12.24 -32.00 -21.50
N GLU A 36 -12.89 -32.36 -22.60
CA GLU A 36 -13.03 -33.75 -23.05
C GLU A 36 -12.22 -33.91 -24.33
N ILE A 37 -11.42 -34.98 -24.40
CA ILE A 37 -10.58 -35.27 -25.56
C ILE A 37 -10.43 -36.78 -25.75
N VAL A 38 -10.48 -37.21 -27.01
CA VAL A 38 -10.20 -38.60 -27.38
C VAL A 38 -8.73 -38.71 -27.80
N VAL A 39 -8.02 -39.67 -27.22
CA VAL A 39 -6.59 -39.89 -27.41
C VAL A 39 -6.37 -41.27 -27.99
N SER A 40 -5.53 -41.36 -29.01
CA SER A 40 -5.21 -42.65 -29.64
C SER A 40 -4.30 -43.49 -28.76
N ALA A 41 -4.26 -44.80 -29.01
CA ALA A 41 -3.37 -45.71 -28.30
C ALA A 41 -1.91 -45.22 -28.40
N ARG A 42 -1.21 -45.18 -27.25
CA ARG A 42 0.21 -44.74 -27.12
C ARG A 42 0.48 -43.28 -27.48
N GLU A 43 -0.54 -42.47 -27.78
CA GLU A 43 -0.36 -41.06 -28.09
C GLU A 43 -0.07 -40.25 -26.82
N ARG A 44 0.78 -39.23 -26.97
CA ARG A 44 1.04 -38.22 -25.95
C ARG A 44 0.43 -36.88 -26.32
N ILE A 45 -0.36 -36.34 -25.41
CA ILE A 45 -0.99 -35.04 -25.58
C ILE A 45 -0.69 -34.13 -24.39
N VAL A 46 -0.89 -32.84 -24.59
CA VAL A 46 -0.80 -31.82 -23.54
C VAL A 46 -2.04 -30.94 -23.62
N ILE A 47 -2.70 -30.75 -22.48
CA ILE A 47 -3.85 -29.87 -22.32
C ILE A 47 -3.44 -28.69 -21.46
N LYS A 48 -3.45 -27.48 -22.02
CA LYS A 48 -3.32 -26.23 -21.25
C LYS A 48 -4.67 -25.86 -20.64
N THR A 49 -4.71 -25.49 -19.37
CA THR A 49 -5.89 -24.87 -18.76
C THR A 49 -6.10 -23.44 -19.24
N GLU A 50 -7.27 -22.88 -18.97
CA GLU A 50 -7.44 -21.43 -18.96
C GLU A 50 -6.59 -20.78 -17.86
N ASP A 51 -6.43 -19.46 -17.99
CA ASP A 51 -5.71 -18.66 -17.01
C ASP A 51 -6.49 -18.62 -15.68
N LEU A 52 -5.89 -19.19 -14.63
CA LEU A 52 -6.33 -19.20 -13.26
C LEU A 52 -6.58 -17.78 -12.75
N PRO A 53 -7.66 -17.58 -11.97
CA PRO A 53 -7.95 -16.29 -11.37
C PRO A 53 -6.82 -15.74 -10.49
N VAL A 54 -6.67 -14.42 -10.46
CA VAL A 54 -5.79 -13.77 -9.48
C VAL A 54 -6.28 -14.10 -8.06
N GLY A 55 -5.33 -14.45 -7.19
CA GLY A 55 -5.61 -14.88 -5.83
C GLY A 55 -5.94 -16.37 -5.70
N THR A 56 -5.77 -17.17 -6.76
CA THR A 56 -5.83 -18.63 -6.67
C THR A 56 -4.74 -19.13 -5.73
N THR A 57 -5.11 -19.72 -4.60
CA THR A 57 -4.16 -20.34 -3.66
C THR A 57 -4.21 -21.86 -3.72
N GLU A 58 -5.28 -22.42 -4.27
CA GLU A 58 -5.41 -23.86 -4.43
C GLU A 58 -6.17 -24.21 -5.71
N VAL A 59 -5.97 -25.43 -6.17
CA VAL A 59 -6.66 -26.00 -7.32
C VAL A 59 -7.06 -27.42 -6.98
N VAL A 60 -8.29 -27.79 -7.29
CA VAL A 60 -8.70 -29.19 -7.34
C VAL A 60 -8.83 -29.58 -8.79
N PHE A 61 -8.18 -30.68 -9.17
CA PHE A 61 -8.42 -31.28 -10.47
C PHE A 61 -9.00 -32.68 -10.32
N ARG A 62 -9.72 -33.09 -11.36
CA ARG A 62 -10.24 -34.44 -11.52
C ARG A 62 -9.97 -34.91 -12.94
N ILE A 63 -9.36 -36.07 -13.04
CA ILE A 63 -9.11 -36.81 -14.28
C ILE A 63 -10.01 -38.03 -14.25
N THR A 64 -10.73 -38.29 -15.33
CA THR A 64 -11.53 -39.51 -15.49
C THR A 64 -11.34 -40.03 -16.91
N LEU A 65 -10.94 -41.29 -17.01
CA LEU A 65 -10.86 -42.00 -18.28
C LEU A 65 -12.16 -42.75 -18.51
N LEU A 66 -12.64 -42.65 -19.73
CA LEU A 66 -13.90 -43.22 -20.20
C LEU A 66 -13.68 -43.89 -21.54
N ASP A 67 -14.51 -44.89 -21.83
CA ASP A 67 -14.62 -45.39 -23.19
C ASP A 67 -15.19 -44.29 -24.11
N GLU A 68 -14.89 -44.35 -25.41
CA GLU A 68 -15.26 -43.29 -26.38
C GLU A 68 -16.76 -42.93 -26.36
N ASN A 69 -17.64 -43.91 -26.09
CA ASN A 69 -19.09 -43.72 -26.06
C ASN A 69 -19.66 -43.38 -24.67
N GLN A 70 -18.85 -43.45 -23.62
CA GLN A 70 -19.29 -43.13 -22.26
C GLN A 70 -19.34 -41.62 -22.03
N GLN A 71 -20.24 -41.22 -21.12
CA GLN A 71 -20.39 -39.85 -20.63
C GLN A 71 -20.31 -39.84 -19.10
N MET A 72 -19.73 -38.80 -18.52
CA MET A 72 -19.71 -38.66 -17.05
C MET A 72 -21.07 -38.29 -16.50
N ALA A 73 -21.48 -38.95 -15.42
CA ALA A 73 -22.58 -38.52 -14.56
C ALA A 73 -22.04 -37.60 -13.45
N GLY A 74 -22.35 -36.30 -13.53
CA GLY A 74 -22.02 -35.29 -12.52
C GLY A 74 -20.65 -34.61 -12.70
N SER A 75 -20.58 -33.31 -12.42
CA SER A 75 -19.37 -32.49 -12.57
C SER A 75 -18.64 -32.26 -11.24
N LEU A 76 -17.34 -31.97 -11.30
CA LEU A 76 -16.53 -31.63 -10.13
C LEU A 76 -17.12 -30.39 -9.41
N VAL A 77 -17.57 -29.41 -10.19
CA VAL A 77 -18.29 -28.22 -9.71
C VAL A 77 -19.51 -28.56 -8.86
N SER A 78 -20.28 -29.59 -9.24
CA SER A 78 -21.47 -30.01 -8.49
C SER A 78 -21.12 -30.61 -7.12
N ILE A 79 -20.03 -31.37 -7.04
CA ILE A 79 -19.49 -31.93 -5.78
C ILE A 79 -18.96 -30.81 -4.88
N LEU A 80 -18.28 -29.82 -5.47
CA LEU A 80 -17.80 -28.64 -4.74
C LEU A 80 -18.93 -27.69 -4.29
N LYS A 81 -20.20 -27.95 -4.62
CA LYS A 81 -21.33 -27.26 -3.96
C LYS A 81 -21.54 -27.74 -2.53
N SER A 82 -21.30 -29.02 -2.26
CA SER A 82 -21.41 -29.59 -0.91
C SER A 82 -20.15 -29.43 -0.07
N ILE A 83 -19.03 -28.97 -0.68
CA ILE A 83 -17.76 -28.74 0.01
C ILE A 83 -17.51 -27.23 0.11
N PRO A 84 -17.77 -26.61 1.27
CA PRO A 84 -17.75 -25.16 1.43
C PRO A 84 -16.37 -24.50 1.38
N ASP A 85 -15.30 -25.23 1.65
CA ASP A 85 -13.91 -24.78 1.69
C ASP A 85 -12.92 -25.93 1.39
N PRO A 86 -11.63 -25.67 1.13
CA PRO A 86 -10.71 -26.71 0.71
C PRO A 86 -10.19 -27.60 1.82
N THR A 87 -10.34 -27.20 3.07
CA THR A 87 -9.93 -28.04 4.19
C THR A 87 -10.81 -29.29 4.28
N GLY A 88 -12.08 -29.19 3.86
CA GLY A 88 -12.99 -30.32 3.69
C GLY A 88 -12.51 -31.41 2.72
N ILE A 89 -11.56 -31.10 1.83
CA ILE A 89 -10.94 -32.06 0.91
C ILE A 89 -9.71 -32.73 1.54
N SER A 90 -9.10 -32.07 2.54
CA SER A 90 -7.80 -32.45 3.12
C SER A 90 -7.84 -33.53 4.21
N GLN A 91 -9.02 -34.08 4.53
CA GLN A 91 -9.24 -35.09 5.59
C GLN A 91 -8.79 -36.52 5.16
N GLY A 92 -7.53 -36.66 4.72
CA GLY A 92 -6.93 -37.94 4.32
C GLY A 92 -7.46 -38.53 3.01
N SER A 93 -7.16 -39.81 2.77
CA SER A 93 -7.57 -40.56 1.56
C SER A 93 -9.09 -40.56 1.34
N ALA A 94 -9.88 -40.42 2.39
CA ALA A 94 -11.34 -40.30 2.31
C ALA A 94 -11.83 -39.03 1.58
N GLY A 95 -11.10 -37.91 1.70
CA GLY A 95 -11.45 -36.65 1.04
C GLY A 95 -11.24 -36.67 -0.48
N ALA A 96 -10.17 -37.32 -0.95
CA ALA A 96 -9.90 -37.51 -2.38
C ALA A 96 -10.90 -38.50 -3.01
N VAL A 97 -11.29 -39.55 -2.29
CA VAL A 97 -12.32 -40.51 -2.73
C VAL A 97 -13.66 -39.82 -3.01
N PHE A 98 -14.01 -38.81 -2.21
CA PHE A 98 -15.24 -38.05 -2.41
C PHE A 98 -15.23 -37.20 -3.70
N LEU A 99 -14.06 -36.82 -4.20
CA LEU A 99 -13.91 -36.08 -5.46
C LEU A 99 -13.90 -37.00 -6.68
N MET A 100 -13.43 -38.23 -6.52
CA MET A 100 -13.33 -39.20 -7.60
C MET A 100 -14.70 -39.49 -8.24
N SER A 101 -14.71 -39.65 -9.56
CA SER A 101 -15.89 -40.11 -10.27
C SER A 101 -16.27 -41.54 -9.86
N LYS A 102 -17.58 -41.79 -9.71
CA LYS A 102 -18.12 -43.15 -9.54
C LYS A 102 -18.03 -43.98 -10.83
N ILE A 103 -17.85 -43.33 -11.97
CA ILE A 103 -17.70 -43.94 -13.29
C ILE A 103 -16.24 -43.81 -13.71
N SER A 104 -15.66 -44.91 -14.18
CA SER A 104 -14.35 -44.97 -14.82
C SER A 104 -14.36 -46.16 -15.78
N GLY A 105 -13.80 -45.98 -16.98
CA GLY A 105 -13.54 -47.10 -17.89
C GLY A 105 -12.40 -47.99 -17.39
N ASP A 106 -12.12 -49.06 -18.13
CA ASP A 106 -11.01 -49.98 -17.85
C ASP A 106 -9.65 -49.42 -18.34
N ASP A 107 -9.71 -48.37 -19.17
CA ASP A 107 -8.57 -47.64 -19.70
C ASP A 107 -7.68 -47.04 -18.60
N LYS A 108 -6.37 -47.00 -18.84
CA LYS A 108 -5.39 -46.44 -17.89
C LYS A 108 -4.40 -45.49 -18.59
N CYS A 109 -4.07 -44.41 -17.91
CA CYS A 109 -3.17 -43.38 -18.39
C CYS A 109 -2.14 -43.02 -17.32
N LYS A 110 -0.91 -42.74 -17.74
CA LYS A 110 0.04 -41.97 -16.92
C LYS A 110 -0.18 -40.49 -17.22
N TYR A 111 0.02 -39.63 -16.23
CA TYR A 111 -0.07 -38.19 -16.46
C TYR A 111 0.99 -37.43 -15.66
N ALA A 112 1.37 -36.27 -16.18
CA ALA A 112 2.26 -35.34 -15.53
C ALA A 112 1.68 -33.92 -15.65
N ILE A 113 1.94 -33.09 -14.66
CA ILE A 113 1.53 -31.69 -14.64
C ILE A 113 2.78 -30.82 -14.70
N PHE A 114 2.71 -29.73 -15.47
CA PHE A 114 3.78 -28.77 -15.63
C PHE A 114 3.27 -27.36 -15.29
N SER A 115 4.15 -26.52 -14.76
CA SER A 115 3.87 -25.12 -14.42
C SER A 115 4.32 -24.14 -15.50
N ASN A 116 4.94 -24.63 -16.59
CA ASN A 116 5.39 -23.83 -17.72
C ASN A 116 5.22 -24.57 -19.06
N ALA A 117 5.04 -23.79 -20.14
CA ALA A 117 4.77 -24.32 -21.48
C ALA A 117 5.96 -25.07 -22.11
N ALA A 118 7.21 -24.68 -21.79
CA ALA A 118 8.40 -25.27 -22.39
C ALA A 118 8.58 -26.73 -21.93
N ALA A 119 8.51 -26.98 -20.63
CA ALA A 119 8.57 -28.32 -20.06
C ALA A 119 7.43 -29.22 -20.56
N ALA A 120 6.21 -28.67 -20.68
CA ALA A 120 5.09 -29.43 -21.23
C ALA A 120 5.29 -29.79 -22.71
N ALA A 121 5.89 -28.89 -23.50
CA ALA A 121 6.21 -29.15 -24.90
C ALA A 121 7.32 -30.22 -25.05
N GLU A 122 8.29 -30.24 -24.15
CA GLU A 122 9.34 -31.28 -24.06
C GLU A 122 8.69 -32.65 -23.80
N TYR A 123 7.85 -32.75 -22.77
CA TYR A 123 7.10 -33.96 -22.45
C TYR A 123 6.31 -34.51 -23.64
N LYS A 124 5.64 -33.65 -24.41
CA LYS A 124 4.88 -34.09 -25.59
C LYS A 124 5.77 -34.82 -26.61
N LYS A 125 7.03 -34.39 -26.76
CA LYS A 125 8.00 -34.93 -27.72
C LYS A 125 8.74 -36.17 -27.21
N SER A 126 9.22 -36.13 -25.97
CA SER A 126 10.12 -37.15 -25.41
C SER A 126 9.44 -38.07 -24.40
N GLY A 127 8.38 -37.59 -23.73
CA GLY A 127 7.74 -38.24 -22.58
C GLY A 127 8.44 -37.96 -21.26
N ASP A 128 9.47 -37.12 -21.29
CA ASP A 128 10.27 -36.74 -20.13
C ASP A 128 9.43 -35.97 -19.11
N THR A 129 9.48 -36.43 -17.86
CA THR A 129 8.77 -35.86 -16.71
C THR A 129 9.71 -35.21 -15.70
N ASP A 130 11.02 -35.11 -15.95
CA ASP A 130 12.00 -34.55 -15.01
C ASP A 130 11.66 -33.12 -14.58
N ASN A 131 11.00 -32.36 -15.46
CA ASN A 131 10.56 -30.97 -15.20
C ASN A 131 9.07 -30.87 -14.84
N ALA A 132 8.40 -31.99 -14.55
CA ALA A 132 7.03 -32.00 -14.07
C ALA A 132 6.98 -31.50 -12.62
N CYS A 133 5.96 -30.70 -12.31
CA CYS A 133 5.69 -30.27 -10.94
C CYS A 133 4.88 -31.32 -10.15
N LEU A 134 4.26 -32.26 -10.85
CA LEU A 134 3.59 -33.44 -10.30
C LEU A 134 3.62 -34.55 -11.35
N GLU A 135 3.97 -35.76 -10.93
CA GLU A 135 3.92 -36.95 -11.77
C GLU A 135 3.00 -38.02 -11.15
N GLN A 136 2.28 -38.73 -12.02
CA GLN A 136 1.56 -39.94 -11.71
C GLN A 136 2.14 -41.09 -12.53
N GLU A 137 3.15 -41.75 -11.97
CA GLU A 137 3.90 -42.83 -12.62
C GLU A 137 3.06 -44.11 -12.79
N GLU A 138 2.20 -44.42 -11.83
CA GLU A 138 1.30 -45.57 -11.91
C GLU A 138 0.12 -45.23 -12.82
N ALA A 139 -0.17 -46.10 -13.79
CA ALA A 139 -1.26 -45.87 -14.72
C ALA A 139 -2.62 -46.01 -14.01
N VAL A 140 -3.43 -44.95 -14.05
CA VAL A 140 -4.72 -44.86 -13.35
C VAL A 140 -5.86 -44.63 -14.34
N SER A 141 -7.06 -45.12 -14.00
CA SER A 141 -8.29 -44.87 -14.76
C SER A 141 -9.05 -43.61 -14.31
N LYS A 142 -8.74 -43.13 -13.11
CA LYS A 142 -9.25 -41.87 -12.56
C LYS A 142 -8.31 -41.37 -11.47
N ASP A 143 -8.30 -40.06 -11.27
CA ASP A 143 -7.58 -39.44 -10.18
C ASP A 143 -8.21 -38.10 -9.82
N ALA A 144 -8.11 -37.70 -8.56
CA ALA A 144 -8.53 -36.39 -8.11
C ALA A 144 -7.61 -35.92 -6.99
N LYS A 145 -6.96 -34.77 -7.18
CA LYS A 145 -6.03 -34.21 -6.20
C LYS A 145 -6.31 -32.73 -5.98
N ARG A 146 -6.00 -32.29 -4.76
CA ARG A 146 -5.96 -30.89 -4.38
C ARG A 146 -4.50 -30.44 -4.32
N LEU A 147 -4.18 -29.40 -5.06
CA LEU A 147 -2.89 -28.73 -5.05
C LEU A 147 -3.04 -27.41 -4.31
N SER A 148 -2.09 -27.08 -3.46
CA SER A 148 -2.03 -25.81 -2.73
C SER A 148 -0.72 -25.13 -3.05
N ILE A 149 -0.75 -23.80 -3.19
CA ILE A 149 0.41 -22.96 -3.52
C ILE A 149 1.58 -23.14 -2.55
N ASP A 150 1.29 -23.47 -1.28
CA ASP A 150 2.32 -23.66 -0.25
C ASP A 150 2.95 -25.07 -0.28
N LYS A 151 2.34 -26.02 -1.02
CA LYS A 151 2.72 -27.44 -1.00
C LYS A 151 3.04 -28.01 -2.38
N SER A 152 2.72 -27.30 -3.45
CA SER A 152 2.85 -27.79 -4.83
C SER A 152 3.58 -26.78 -5.70
N LEU A 153 4.57 -27.26 -6.44
CA LEU A 153 5.29 -26.48 -7.45
C LEU A 153 4.45 -26.23 -8.72
N CYS A 154 3.26 -26.83 -8.81
CA CYS A 154 2.37 -26.67 -9.96
C CYS A 154 1.59 -25.36 -9.96
N LEU A 155 1.48 -24.71 -8.79
CA LEU A 155 0.84 -23.41 -8.64
C LEU A 155 1.93 -22.40 -8.33
N LEU A 156 2.30 -21.60 -9.33
CA LEU A 156 3.28 -20.54 -9.14
C LEU A 156 2.55 -19.20 -8.95
N PRO A 157 3.05 -18.30 -8.07
CA PRO A 157 2.42 -17.00 -7.80
C PRO A 157 2.16 -16.13 -9.04
N ASN A 158 2.92 -16.35 -10.13
CA ASN A 158 2.86 -15.61 -11.38
C ASN A 158 2.57 -16.49 -12.61
N SER A 159 2.31 -17.79 -12.43
CA SER A 159 1.89 -18.65 -13.55
C SER A 159 0.38 -18.72 -13.56
N ASN A 160 -0.20 -18.26 -14.64
CA ASN A 160 -1.65 -18.23 -14.76
C ASN A 160 -2.20 -19.58 -15.24
N ALA A 161 -1.42 -20.55 -15.71
CA ALA A 161 -2.00 -21.78 -16.27
C ALA A 161 -1.25 -23.04 -15.83
N MET A 162 -1.93 -24.17 -15.99
CA MET A 162 -1.37 -25.49 -15.79
C MET A 162 -1.38 -26.26 -17.11
N TRP A 163 -0.40 -27.14 -17.28
CA TRP A 163 -0.33 -28.03 -18.45
C TRP A 163 -0.39 -29.47 -17.99
N PHE A 164 -1.41 -30.20 -18.44
CA PHE A 164 -1.60 -31.61 -18.14
C PHE A 164 -1.13 -32.45 -19.33
N GLY A 165 0.00 -33.13 -19.16
CA GLY A 165 0.51 -34.13 -20.09
C GLY A 165 -0.12 -35.49 -19.81
N PHE A 166 -0.58 -36.16 -20.86
CA PHE A 166 -1.15 -37.50 -20.78
C PHE A 166 -0.45 -38.44 -21.75
N GLU A 167 -0.20 -39.67 -21.31
CA GLU A 167 0.27 -40.77 -22.15
C GLU A 167 -0.67 -41.97 -22.02
N SER A 168 -1.37 -42.31 -23.10
CA SER A 168 -2.23 -43.49 -23.13
C SER A 168 -1.40 -44.77 -23.03
N LYS A 169 -1.75 -45.67 -22.10
CA LYS A 169 -1.16 -47.01 -22.00
C LYS A 169 -2.01 -48.10 -22.64
N ASN A 170 -3.07 -47.71 -23.33
CA ASN A 170 -3.88 -48.64 -24.09
C ASN A 170 -3.10 -49.22 -25.26
N TRP A 171 -3.30 -50.51 -25.53
CA TRP A 171 -2.62 -51.20 -26.62
C TRP A 171 -3.21 -50.81 -27.99
N VAL A 172 -4.55 -50.82 -28.11
CA VAL A 172 -5.24 -50.67 -29.40
C VAL A 172 -6.39 -49.66 -29.34
N MET A 173 -7.12 -49.59 -28.23
CA MET A 173 -8.33 -48.78 -28.11
C MET A 173 -8.01 -47.30 -27.84
N LYS A 174 -8.80 -46.42 -28.46
CA LYS A 174 -8.83 -44.99 -28.11
C LYS A 174 -9.46 -44.82 -26.73
N GLN A 175 -8.98 -43.84 -25.98
CA GLN A 175 -9.52 -43.48 -24.67
C GLN A 175 -10.08 -42.06 -24.70
N LYS A 176 -11.17 -41.80 -23.97
CA LYS A 176 -11.65 -40.43 -23.72
C LYS A 176 -11.15 -39.98 -22.35
N ILE A 177 -10.41 -38.87 -22.35
CA ILE A 177 -9.96 -38.19 -21.13
C ILE A 177 -10.92 -37.05 -20.85
N VAL A 178 -11.46 -37.02 -19.62
CA VAL A 178 -12.17 -35.86 -19.10
C VAL A 178 -11.33 -35.24 -17.98
N LEU A 179 -10.91 -33.99 -18.21
CA LEU A 179 -10.16 -33.18 -17.27
C LEU A 179 -11.03 -32.04 -16.77
N GLU A 180 -11.21 -31.96 -15.45
CA GLU A 180 -11.85 -30.84 -14.77
C GLU A 180 -10.86 -30.19 -13.80
N VAL A 181 -10.80 -28.87 -13.78
CA VAL A 181 -9.91 -28.08 -12.90
C VAL A 181 -10.71 -26.92 -12.31
N VAL A 182 -10.75 -26.81 -10.99
CA VAL A 182 -11.50 -25.77 -10.27
C VAL A 182 -10.57 -25.05 -9.29
N PRO A 183 -10.36 -23.73 -9.44
CA PRO A 183 -9.54 -22.95 -8.52
C PRO A 183 -10.28 -22.54 -7.26
N TRP A 184 -9.55 -22.48 -6.15
CA TRP A 184 -9.94 -21.79 -4.92
C TRP A 184 -9.30 -20.40 -4.89
N VAL A 185 -10.14 -19.38 -4.84
CA VAL A 185 -9.72 -17.98 -4.88
C VAL A 185 -9.85 -17.37 -3.48
N ASN A 186 -8.73 -16.92 -2.93
CA ASN A 186 -8.70 -16.22 -1.65
C ASN A 186 -9.22 -14.78 -1.81
N TYR A 187 -10.16 -14.35 -0.96
CA TYR A 187 -10.80 -13.03 -1.06
C TYR A 187 -9.79 -11.89 -1.02
N ARG A 188 -8.84 -11.92 -0.08
CA ARG A 188 -7.84 -10.87 0.09
C ARG A 188 -6.88 -10.84 -1.09
N LEU A 189 -6.36 -11.99 -1.51
CA LEU A 189 -5.38 -12.07 -2.59
C LEU A 189 -6.00 -11.80 -3.96
N SER A 190 -7.31 -12.00 -4.13
CA SER A 190 -8.04 -11.69 -5.37
C SER A 190 -8.01 -10.20 -5.74
N SER A 191 -7.67 -9.32 -4.79
CA SER A 191 -7.47 -7.88 -5.03
C SER A 191 -6.25 -7.57 -5.89
N GLY A 192 -5.33 -8.53 -6.11
CA GLY A 192 -4.14 -8.34 -6.93
C GLY A 192 -3.01 -7.54 -6.26
N TRP A 193 -3.14 -7.21 -4.97
CA TRP A 193 -2.11 -6.47 -4.21
C TRP A 193 -0.94 -7.37 -3.75
N THR A 194 -0.20 -7.92 -4.72
CA THR A 194 1.02 -8.72 -4.47
C THR A 194 2.15 -7.87 -3.88
N LEU A 195 3.22 -8.52 -3.39
CA LEU A 195 4.41 -7.80 -2.93
C LEU A 195 4.99 -6.88 -4.01
N GLU A 196 5.15 -7.39 -5.23
CA GLU A 196 5.72 -6.64 -6.35
C GLU A 196 4.81 -5.49 -6.78
N ASN A 197 3.50 -5.70 -6.81
CA ASN A 197 2.54 -4.65 -7.14
C ASN A 197 2.52 -3.53 -6.08
N ARG A 198 2.65 -3.87 -4.80
CA ARG A 198 2.79 -2.87 -3.72
C ARG A 198 4.08 -2.07 -3.84
N LYS A 199 5.21 -2.74 -4.14
CA LYS A 199 6.50 -2.06 -4.41
C LYS A 199 6.38 -1.10 -5.60
N LEU A 200 5.69 -1.47 -6.66
CA LEU A 200 5.45 -0.60 -7.82
C LEU A 200 4.75 0.70 -7.40
N ILE A 201 3.66 0.61 -6.64
CA ILE A 201 2.91 1.78 -6.17
C ILE A 201 3.75 2.68 -5.27
N ILE A 202 4.51 2.09 -4.33
CA ILE A 202 5.42 2.84 -3.45
C ILE A 202 6.49 3.57 -4.27
N ASN A 203 7.10 2.91 -5.26
CA ASN A 203 8.13 3.51 -6.10
C ASN A 203 7.58 4.65 -6.96
N GLN A 204 6.35 4.54 -7.45
CA GLN A 204 5.68 5.65 -8.13
C GLN A 204 5.42 6.82 -7.17
N CYS A 205 4.94 6.54 -5.94
CA CYS A 205 4.72 7.56 -4.93
C CYS A 205 6.00 8.34 -4.59
N LYS A 206 7.14 7.65 -4.48
CA LYS A 206 8.48 8.22 -4.26
C LYS A 206 8.88 9.29 -5.28
N THR A 207 8.39 9.19 -6.52
CA THR A 207 8.74 10.16 -7.58
C THR A 207 7.95 11.48 -7.50
N SER A 208 6.90 11.54 -6.69
CA SER A 208 6.05 12.73 -6.58
C SER A 208 6.80 13.92 -5.96
N ASP A 209 6.45 15.14 -6.38
CA ASP A 209 7.05 16.35 -5.81
C ASP A 209 6.69 16.57 -4.33
N LEU A 210 5.60 15.95 -3.87
CA LEU A 210 5.23 15.93 -2.45
C LEU A 210 6.17 15.01 -1.68
N ALA A 211 6.48 13.82 -2.21
CA ALA A 211 7.42 12.88 -1.59
C ALA A 211 8.82 13.46 -1.40
N LYS A 212 9.31 14.24 -2.37
CA LYS A 212 10.62 14.92 -2.28
C LYS A 212 10.72 15.94 -1.13
N LYS A 213 9.59 16.39 -0.61
CA LYS A 213 9.50 17.42 0.44
C LYS A 213 9.33 16.84 1.85
N ILE A 214 9.17 15.52 1.98
CA ILE A 214 8.90 14.83 3.26
C ILE A 214 10.16 14.11 3.73
N ILE A 215 10.48 14.24 5.02
CA ILE A 215 11.55 13.47 5.69
C ILE A 215 10.88 12.36 6.51
N ASN A 216 11.46 11.15 6.46
CA ASN A 216 10.83 9.88 6.88
C ASN A 216 9.62 9.50 6.01
N SER A 217 9.92 9.21 4.76
CA SER A 217 8.93 9.07 3.69
C SER A 217 8.24 7.69 3.65
N ASP A 218 8.72 6.71 4.41
CA ASP A 218 8.20 5.34 4.35
C ASP A 218 6.78 5.23 4.91
N ASP A 219 6.49 5.84 6.06
CA ASP A 219 5.13 5.90 6.63
C ASP A 219 4.16 6.59 5.66
N PHE A 220 4.64 7.64 4.98
CA PHE A 220 3.90 8.35 3.94
C PHE A 220 3.58 7.46 2.74
N TYR A 221 4.56 6.73 2.23
CA TYR A 221 4.35 5.82 1.10
C TYR A 221 3.41 4.67 1.45
N VAL A 222 3.55 4.12 2.66
CA VAL A 222 2.67 3.06 3.15
C VAL A 222 1.25 3.58 3.33
N CYS A 223 1.05 4.79 3.86
CA CYS A 223 -0.28 5.38 3.95
C CYS A 223 -0.93 5.56 2.58
N VAL A 224 -0.20 6.12 1.60
CA VAL A 224 -0.73 6.32 0.24
C VAL A 224 -1.07 4.98 -0.39
N LEU A 225 -0.19 3.99 -0.26
CA LEU A 225 -0.45 2.63 -0.70
C LEU A 225 -1.74 2.10 -0.08
N ASN A 226 -1.91 2.17 1.24
CA ASN A 226 -3.09 1.66 1.94
C ASN A 226 -4.39 2.31 1.46
N LYS A 227 -4.39 3.63 1.22
CA LYS A 227 -5.58 4.32 0.67
C LYS A 227 -5.94 3.81 -0.72
N ILE A 228 -4.96 3.62 -1.60
CA ILE A 228 -5.18 3.04 -2.93
C ILE A 228 -5.67 1.60 -2.80
N GLN A 229 -5.09 0.80 -1.90
CA GLN A 229 -5.48 -0.59 -1.69
C GLN A 229 -6.93 -0.76 -1.20
N ASN A 230 -7.40 0.19 -0.39
CA ASN A 230 -8.75 0.16 0.15
C ASN A 230 -9.81 0.57 -0.87
N GLU A 231 -9.46 1.43 -1.84
CA GLU A 231 -10.39 1.92 -2.85
C GLU A 231 -10.45 1.01 -4.08
N TYR A 232 -9.31 0.45 -4.51
CA TYR A 232 -9.21 -0.26 -5.79
C TYR A 232 -8.66 -1.68 -5.64
N LYS A 233 -9.11 -2.60 -6.50
CA LYS A 233 -8.27 -3.74 -6.87
C LYS A 233 -7.11 -3.25 -7.72
N PHE A 234 -5.97 -3.95 -7.66
CA PHE A 234 -4.79 -3.54 -8.41
C PHE A 234 -5.03 -3.43 -9.91
N GLN A 235 -5.76 -4.38 -10.50
CA GLN A 235 -6.07 -4.40 -11.94
C GLN A 235 -6.98 -3.24 -12.35
N GLU A 236 -7.89 -2.82 -11.47
CA GLU A 236 -8.75 -1.66 -11.69
C GLU A 236 -7.91 -0.38 -11.64
N PHE A 237 -7.06 -0.24 -10.60
CA PHE A 237 -6.13 0.89 -10.51
C PHE A 237 -5.21 0.98 -11.73
N GLN A 238 -4.69 -0.15 -12.22
CA GLN A 238 -3.84 -0.18 -13.42
C GLN A 238 -4.55 0.27 -14.69
N LYS A 239 -5.87 0.10 -14.78
CA LYS A 239 -6.67 0.52 -15.95
C LYS A 239 -7.09 1.98 -15.92
N LEU A 240 -6.91 2.68 -14.79
CA LEU A 240 -7.15 4.12 -14.71
C LEU A 240 -6.28 4.89 -15.70
N LEU A 241 -6.83 5.99 -16.22
CA LEU A 241 -6.10 6.92 -17.06
C LEU A 241 -4.92 7.50 -16.29
N PRO A 242 -3.84 7.91 -16.98
CA PRO A 242 -2.68 8.53 -16.32
C PRO A 242 -3.07 9.72 -15.43
N ILE A 243 -4.02 10.56 -15.89
CA ILE A 243 -4.51 11.71 -15.13
C ILE A 243 -5.27 11.33 -13.86
N GLU A 244 -6.04 10.24 -13.89
CA GLU A 244 -6.77 9.72 -12.72
C GLU A 244 -5.80 9.15 -11.69
N LYS A 245 -4.78 8.40 -12.13
CA LYS A 245 -3.69 7.92 -11.26
C LYS A 245 -2.95 9.10 -10.63
N SER A 246 -2.56 10.10 -11.40
CA SER A 246 -1.89 11.31 -10.88
C SER A 246 -2.77 12.03 -9.86
N LYS A 247 -4.07 12.16 -10.12
CA LYS A 247 -5.02 12.74 -9.17
C LYS A 247 -5.14 11.90 -7.89
N ALA A 248 -5.26 10.57 -7.99
CA ALA A 248 -5.31 9.68 -6.84
C ALA A 248 -4.06 9.82 -5.96
N TYR A 249 -2.86 9.78 -6.55
CA TYR A 249 -1.61 10.00 -5.81
C TYR A 249 -1.57 11.36 -5.13
N LYS A 250 -2.03 12.42 -5.80
CA LYS A 250 -2.07 13.78 -5.22
C LYS A 250 -3.06 13.87 -4.07
N ASP A 251 -4.29 13.39 -4.25
CA ASP A 251 -5.36 13.50 -3.26
C ASP A 251 -5.05 12.64 -2.03
N TYR A 252 -4.66 11.38 -2.23
CA TYR A 252 -4.25 10.50 -1.13
C TYR A 252 -2.93 10.95 -0.51
N GLY A 253 -2.00 11.49 -1.30
CA GLY A 253 -0.79 12.13 -0.81
C GLY A 253 -1.11 13.28 0.14
N ASN A 254 -2.00 14.20 -0.24
CA ASN A 254 -2.42 15.30 0.63
C ASN A 254 -3.14 14.80 1.89
N ALA A 255 -4.03 13.81 1.75
CA ALA A 255 -4.73 13.22 2.90
C ALA A 255 -3.73 12.56 3.87
N CYS A 256 -2.80 11.74 3.35
CA CYS A 256 -1.75 11.12 4.14
C CYS A 256 -0.79 12.14 4.73
N PHE A 257 -0.47 13.22 4.01
CA PHE A 257 0.34 14.31 4.54
C PHE A 257 -0.33 14.96 5.75
N ASN A 258 -1.65 15.14 5.72
CA ASN A 258 -2.40 15.69 6.85
C ASN A 258 -2.54 14.68 8.01
N GLU A 259 -2.78 13.41 7.71
CA GLU A 259 -2.90 12.33 8.70
C GLU A 259 -1.56 12.04 9.39
N ILE A 260 -0.47 12.00 8.62
CA ILE A 260 0.92 11.85 9.11
C ILE A 260 1.49 13.20 9.57
N GLY A 261 0.80 14.30 9.28
CA GLY A 261 0.97 15.61 9.91
C GLY A 261 0.85 15.58 11.44
N ALA A 262 0.57 14.40 12.02
CA ALA A 262 0.74 14.05 13.43
C ALA A 262 2.05 13.26 13.72
N SER A 263 3.18 13.63 13.13
CA SER A 263 4.41 13.58 13.93
C SER A 263 4.87 15.01 14.13
N GLU A 264 4.64 15.54 15.33
CA GLU A 264 5.30 16.76 15.84
C GLU A 264 6.79 16.76 15.43
N LYS A 265 7.39 15.57 15.37
CA LYS A 265 8.73 15.27 14.87
C LYS A 265 9.05 15.82 13.47
N ILE A 266 8.19 15.67 12.44
CA ILE A 266 8.50 16.19 11.09
C ILE A 266 8.55 17.72 11.10
N TYR A 267 7.56 18.38 11.71
CA TYR A 267 7.56 19.83 11.79
C TYR A 267 8.67 20.36 12.71
N LEU A 268 8.96 19.66 13.80
CA LEU A 268 10.10 19.95 14.68
C LEU A 268 11.42 19.85 13.91
N ASP A 269 11.61 18.82 13.09
CA ASP A 269 12.81 18.64 12.28
C ASP A 269 12.94 19.71 11.19
N LEU A 270 11.85 20.04 10.49
CA LEU A 270 11.84 21.16 9.52
C LEU A 270 12.19 22.49 10.20
N ARG A 271 11.68 22.74 11.41
CA ARG A 271 12.04 23.92 12.22
C ARG A 271 13.52 23.92 12.60
N ASN A 272 14.06 22.77 13.03
CA ASN A 272 15.48 22.64 13.36
C ASN A 272 16.37 22.91 12.15
N GLN A 273 16.05 22.33 11.00
CA GLN A 273 16.77 22.58 9.75
C GLN A 273 16.71 24.04 9.32
N ALA A 274 15.51 24.65 9.36
CA ALA A 274 15.35 26.06 9.05
C ALA A 274 16.19 26.94 9.97
N ALA A 275 16.21 26.62 11.28
CA ALA A 275 17.01 27.32 12.26
C ALA A 275 18.52 27.17 11.99
N ASP A 276 19.00 25.97 11.67
CA ASP A 276 20.42 25.74 11.38
C ASP A 276 20.87 26.39 10.06
N LEU A 277 20.02 26.37 9.03
CA LEU A 277 20.25 27.11 7.79
C LEU A 277 20.29 28.61 8.04
N ALA A 278 19.39 29.14 8.87
CA ALA A 278 19.37 30.54 9.25
C ALA A 278 20.63 30.96 10.04
N LYS A 279 21.15 30.10 10.94
CA LYS A 279 22.44 30.33 11.64
C LYS A 279 23.62 30.39 10.66
N GLN A 280 23.56 29.65 9.55
CA GLN A 280 24.56 29.68 8.48
C GLN A 280 24.37 30.84 7.50
N GLY A 281 23.37 31.71 7.69
CA GLY A 281 23.04 32.80 6.75
C GLY A 281 22.34 32.35 5.46
N LYS A 282 21.98 31.06 5.35
CA LYS A 282 21.32 30.46 4.17
C LYS A 282 19.81 30.68 4.22
N TYR A 283 19.40 31.93 4.20
CA TYR A 283 17.99 32.30 4.40
C TYR A 283 17.06 31.84 3.26
N GLY A 284 17.56 31.69 2.03
CA GLY A 284 16.78 31.13 0.91
C GLY A 284 16.35 29.69 1.17
N GLU A 285 17.29 28.82 1.57
CA GLU A 285 16.99 27.43 1.92
C GLU A 285 16.11 27.33 3.18
N ALA A 286 16.30 28.23 4.15
CA ALA A 286 15.44 28.29 5.34
C ALA A 286 13.98 28.64 4.97
N ILE A 287 13.78 29.55 4.00
CA ILE A 287 12.45 29.88 3.46
C ILE A 287 11.79 28.65 2.85
N ASP A 288 12.53 27.82 2.09
CA ASP A 288 11.97 26.62 1.48
C ASP A 288 11.42 25.64 2.53
N LYS A 289 12.16 25.44 3.64
CA LYS A 289 11.73 24.58 4.76
C LYS A 289 10.51 25.14 5.48
N LEU A 290 10.54 26.43 5.84
CA LEU A 290 9.43 27.09 6.53
C LEU A 290 8.18 27.19 5.65
N SER A 291 8.35 27.32 4.33
CA SER A 291 7.26 27.35 3.36
C SER A 291 6.46 26.04 3.34
N ILE A 292 7.12 24.89 3.56
CA ILE A 292 6.43 23.60 3.67
C ILE A 292 5.49 23.60 4.88
N ILE A 293 5.92 24.16 6.01
CA ILE A 293 5.14 24.24 7.26
C ILE A 293 3.92 25.13 7.07
N VAL A 294 4.09 26.33 6.51
CA VAL A 294 2.98 27.30 6.36
C VAL A 294 1.97 26.92 5.28
N VAL A 295 2.37 26.17 4.24
CA VAL A 295 1.47 25.75 3.15
C VAL A 295 0.70 24.49 3.52
N ASN A 296 1.35 23.53 4.20
CA ASN A 296 0.80 22.19 4.37
C ASN A 296 0.54 21.80 5.83
N GLY A 297 1.05 22.56 6.80
CA GLY A 297 0.95 22.23 8.21
C GLY A 297 0.00 23.12 9.00
N LYS A 298 0.13 23.04 10.33
CA LYS A 298 -0.44 24.00 11.27
C LYS A 298 0.68 24.92 11.75
N PRO A 299 1.01 26.00 11.02
CA PRO A 299 2.07 26.90 11.42
C PRO A 299 1.73 27.56 12.76
N THR A 300 2.77 27.80 13.55
CA THR A 300 2.71 28.60 14.78
C THR A 300 3.08 30.04 14.48
N ALA A 301 2.79 30.95 15.40
CA ALA A 301 3.27 32.33 15.35
C ALA A 301 4.79 32.39 15.15
N ASN A 302 5.55 31.53 15.86
CA ASN A 302 7.00 31.43 15.73
C ASN A 302 7.47 30.99 14.32
N ASP A 303 6.71 30.13 13.63
CA ASP A 303 7.03 29.75 12.24
C ASP A 303 6.91 30.95 11.30
N TYR A 304 5.86 31.77 11.46
CA TYR A 304 5.70 33.02 10.71
C TYR A 304 6.74 34.08 11.07
N TYR A 305 7.12 34.19 12.35
CA TYR A 305 8.22 35.05 12.80
C TYR A 305 9.52 34.72 12.07
N ASN A 306 9.92 33.44 12.07
CA ASN A 306 11.15 32.98 11.43
C ASN A 306 11.10 33.16 9.91
N LEU A 307 9.95 32.87 9.29
CA LEU A 307 9.76 33.04 7.85
C LEU A 307 9.82 34.52 7.45
N GLY A 308 9.16 35.40 8.21
CA GLY A 308 9.21 36.84 8.02
C GLY A 308 10.63 37.40 8.13
N LYS A 309 11.39 36.98 9.15
CA LYS A 309 12.79 37.35 9.33
C LYS A 309 13.65 36.92 8.14
N ALA A 310 13.49 35.69 7.66
CA ALA A 310 14.22 35.18 6.50
C ALA A 310 13.86 35.96 5.22
N TYR A 311 12.59 36.33 5.04
CA TYR A 311 12.18 37.19 3.93
C TYR A 311 12.76 38.61 4.02
N ILE A 312 12.87 39.21 5.22
CA ILE A 312 13.55 40.49 5.42
C ILE A 312 15.01 40.40 4.97
N LEU A 313 15.73 39.39 5.45
CA LEU A 313 17.16 39.20 5.18
C LEU A 313 17.46 38.85 3.71
N THR A 314 16.46 38.31 2.99
CA THR A 314 16.52 38.09 1.54
C THR A 314 15.91 39.22 0.71
N LYS A 315 15.63 40.38 1.32
CA LYS A 315 15.10 41.60 0.68
C LYS A 315 13.70 41.43 0.04
N GLN A 316 12.93 40.44 0.48
CA GLN A 316 11.57 40.16 0.03
C GLN A 316 10.53 40.79 0.97
N TYR A 317 10.61 42.12 1.17
CA TYR A 317 9.87 42.83 2.23
C TYR A 317 8.34 42.70 2.13
N ALA A 318 7.77 42.74 0.92
CA ALA A 318 6.33 42.55 0.73
C ALA A 318 5.85 41.15 1.17
N LYS A 319 6.66 40.10 0.93
CA LYS A 319 6.35 38.74 1.42
C LYS A 319 6.51 38.66 2.93
N ALA A 320 7.53 39.30 3.50
CA ALA A 320 7.69 39.39 4.95
C ALA A 320 6.45 39.99 5.60
N ILE A 321 5.98 41.15 5.12
CA ILE A 321 4.75 41.80 5.62
C ILE A 321 3.56 40.87 5.52
N LYS A 322 3.35 40.23 4.35
CA LYS A 322 2.22 39.31 4.14
C LYS A 322 2.21 38.18 5.17
N PHE A 323 3.32 37.47 5.34
CA PHE A 323 3.37 36.30 6.22
C PHE A 323 3.42 36.66 7.70
N LEU A 324 4.07 37.76 8.07
CA LEU A 324 4.06 38.24 9.46
C LEU A 324 2.66 38.67 9.90
N LYS A 325 1.83 39.25 9.01
CA LYS A 325 0.41 39.51 9.30
C LYS A 325 -0.39 38.25 9.56
N GLU A 326 -0.09 37.14 8.90
CA GLU A 326 -0.71 35.85 9.23
C GLU A 326 -0.25 35.34 10.60
N GLY A 327 1.03 35.57 10.96
CA GLY A 327 1.54 35.29 12.30
C GLY A 327 0.86 36.13 13.39
N GLU A 328 0.69 37.43 13.15
CA GLU A 328 -0.01 38.37 14.05
C GLU A 328 -1.46 37.94 14.30
N LYS A 329 -2.16 37.37 13.30
CA LYS A 329 -3.51 36.82 13.50
C LYS A 329 -3.54 35.59 14.42
N LEU A 330 -2.44 34.84 14.50
CA LEU A 330 -2.33 33.67 15.39
C LEU A 330 -1.99 34.07 16.82
N ASP A 331 -1.11 35.06 16.97
CA ASP A 331 -0.71 35.61 18.26
C ASP A 331 -0.35 37.09 18.08
N ASP A 332 -1.25 37.97 18.49
CA ASP A 332 -1.08 39.42 18.40
C ASP A 332 -0.23 39.99 19.54
N SER A 333 0.04 39.17 20.57
CA SER A 333 0.86 39.50 21.73
C SER A 333 2.35 39.23 21.52
N GLU A 334 2.70 38.41 20.53
CA GLU A 334 4.07 38.09 20.18
C GLU A 334 4.81 39.32 19.61
N LEU A 335 5.57 39.99 20.49
CA LEU A 335 6.27 41.23 20.17
C LEU A 335 7.34 41.06 19.08
N LEU A 336 7.94 39.88 18.92
CA LEU A 336 8.92 39.66 17.87
C LEU A 336 8.30 39.68 16.47
N ILE A 337 7.03 39.29 16.33
CA ILE A 337 6.27 39.44 15.07
C ILE A 337 6.01 40.91 14.80
N GLN A 338 5.52 41.65 15.80
CA GLN A 338 5.28 43.09 15.70
C GLN A 338 6.55 43.86 15.30
N LEU A 339 7.67 43.50 15.92
CA LEU A 339 8.96 44.09 15.64
C LEU A 339 9.41 43.80 14.19
N ASN A 340 9.30 42.55 13.74
CA ASN A 340 9.61 42.21 12.35
C ASN A 340 8.66 42.87 11.35
N LEU A 341 7.38 43.11 11.70
CA LEU A 341 6.47 43.90 10.87
C LEU A 341 6.97 45.34 10.74
N ALA A 342 7.36 45.97 11.85
CA ALA A 342 7.93 47.32 11.84
C ALA A 342 9.21 47.39 10.98
N HIS A 343 10.11 46.41 11.11
CA HIS A 343 11.31 46.28 10.26
C HIS A 343 10.94 46.12 8.78
N ALA A 344 10.00 45.23 8.47
CA ALA A 344 9.59 44.95 7.10
C ALA A 344 8.92 46.18 6.45
N TYR A 345 8.06 46.91 7.17
CA TYR A 345 7.49 48.17 6.69
C TYR A 345 8.56 49.23 6.44
N LEU A 346 9.48 49.41 7.38
CA LEU A 346 10.58 50.37 7.26
C LEU A 346 11.43 50.09 6.00
N LEU A 347 11.86 48.85 5.83
CA LEU A 347 12.68 48.42 4.69
C LEU A 347 11.91 48.40 3.37
N ASN A 348 10.57 48.27 3.44
CA ASN A 348 9.67 48.45 2.31
C ASN A 348 9.34 49.94 2.02
N LYS A 349 10.09 50.89 2.61
CA LYS A 349 9.91 52.34 2.48
C LYS A 349 8.56 52.86 2.98
N ASP A 350 7.89 52.10 3.84
CA ASP A 350 6.65 52.50 4.49
C ASP A 350 6.90 52.92 5.94
N PHE A 351 7.62 54.03 6.09
CA PHE A 351 7.89 54.62 7.41
C PHE A 351 6.58 55.01 8.14
N ARG A 352 5.52 55.32 7.39
CA ARG A 352 4.22 55.71 7.96
C ARG A 352 3.59 54.56 8.76
N SER A 353 3.65 53.35 8.23
CA SER A 353 3.19 52.14 8.93
C SER A 353 4.18 51.65 9.99
N ALA A 354 5.49 51.82 9.77
CA ALA A 354 6.52 51.37 10.71
C ALA A 354 6.54 52.19 12.02
N LYS A 355 6.48 53.53 11.91
CA LYS A 355 6.57 54.48 13.04
C LYS A 355 5.62 54.14 14.21
N PRO A 356 4.30 53.96 14.02
CA PRO A 356 3.40 53.71 15.14
C PRO A 356 3.74 52.42 15.90
N ILE A 357 4.23 51.39 15.21
CA ILE A 357 4.61 50.12 15.83
C ILE A 357 5.85 50.31 16.71
N TYR A 358 6.91 50.96 16.19
CA TYR A 358 8.10 51.24 17.00
C TYR A 358 7.79 52.04 18.26
N LYS A 359 6.91 53.06 18.17
CA LYS A 359 6.53 53.87 19.34
C LYS A 359 5.67 53.11 20.34
N LYS A 360 4.71 52.31 19.86
CA LYS A 360 3.74 51.60 20.71
C LYS A 360 4.43 50.68 21.73
N TYR A 361 5.51 50.02 21.32
CA TYR A 361 6.17 48.97 22.11
C TYR A 361 7.52 49.41 22.72
N GLN A 362 7.93 50.68 22.58
CA GLN A 362 9.26 51.15 22.97
C GLN A 362 9.64 50.92 24.44
N SER A 363 8.64 50.90 25.33
CA SER A 363 8.84 50.70 26.77
C SER A 363 8.66 49.24 27.22
N GLN A 364 8.53 48.30 26.28
CA GLN A 364 8.32 46.88 26.57
C GLN A 364 9.60 46.06 26.37
N ASN A 365 9.59 44.83 26.89
CA ASN A 365 10.63 43.85 26.65
C ASN A 365 10.16 42.78 25.68
N VAL A 366 11.01 42.36 24.73
CA VAL A 366 10.69 41.28 23.78
C VAL A 366 10.91 39.89 24.37
N ASN A 367 11.65 39.81 25.48
CA ASN A 367 11.80 38.64 26.35
C ASN A 367 12.32 39.10 27.73
N ASP A 368 12.58 38.17 28.65
CA ASP A 368 12.97 38.47 30.03
C ASP A 368 14.28 39.28 30.19
N SER A 369 15.07 39.46 29.13
CA SER A 369 16.39 40.10 29.21
C SER A 369 16.67 41.19 28.17
N ILE A 370 15.82 41.33 27.14
CA ILE A 370 16.07 42.24 26.02
C ILE A 370 14.89 43.20 25.88
N SER A 371 15.16 44.50 26.03
CA SER A 371 14.15 45.53 25.76
C SER A 371 13.86 45.64 24.26
N TRP A 372 12.68 46.14 23.91
CA TRP A 372 12.31 46.44 22.53
C TRP A 372 13.35 47.31 21.83
N THR A 373 13.76 48.41 22.48
CA THR A 373 14.74 49.35 21.92
C THR A 373 16.13 48.73 21.77
N GLN A 374 16.55 47.86 22.69
CA GLN A 374 17.79 47.09 22.55
C GLN A 374 17.72 46.12 21.37
N LYS A 375 16.60 45.41 21.20
CA LYS A 375 16.41 44.47 20.09
C LYS A 375 16.42 45.18 18.73
N VAL A 376 15.75 46.33 18.61
CA VAL A 376 15.76 47.18 17.40
C VAL A 376 17.21 47.54 17.01
N LYS A 377 18.01 48.00 17.98
CA LYS A 377 19.42 48.34 17.73
C LYS A 377 20.22 47.13 17.23
N GLN A 378 20.05 45.96 17.86
CA GLN A 378 20.70 44.72 17.45
C GLN A 378 20.30 44.28 16.03
N ASP A 379 19.01 44.39 15.70
CA ASP A 379 18.52 44.03 14.36
C ASP A 379 19.03 45.00 13.30
N PHE A 380 19.10 46.31 13.59
CA PHE A 380 19.71 47.28 12.67
C PHE A 380 21.18 46.99 12.38
N GLU A 381 21.98 46.60 13.37
CA GLU A 381 23.37 46.17 13.13
C GLU A 381 23.43 44.88 12.30
N THR A 382 22.53 43.93 12.55
CA THR A 382 22.40 42.71 11.74
C THR A 382 22.05 43.05 10.30
N PHE A 383 21.12 43.97 10.07
CA PHE A 383 20.69 44.42 8.75
C PHE A 383 21.81 45.15 8.00
N LYS A 384 22.55 46.04 8.67
CA LYS A 384 23.74 46.68 8.10
C LYS A 384 24.77 45.65 7.65
N THR A 385 25.07 44.68 8.52
CA THR A 385 26.03 43.59 8.22
C THR A 385 25.56 42.74 7.04
N ALA A 386 24.25 42.52 6.91
CA ALA A 386 23.64 41.80 5.79
C ALA A 386 23.45 42.66 4.51
N GLY A 387 23.92 43.92 4.51
CA GLY A 387 23.83 44.80 3.34
C GLY A 387 22.41 45.24 2.98
N LEU A 388 21.55 45.42 3.98
CA LEU A 388 20.21 45.99 3.84
C LEU A 388 20.26 47.53 3.91
N PRO A 389 19.29 48.24 3.31
CA PRO A 389 19.22 49.70 3.39
C PRO A 389 19.11 50.20 4.84
N SER A 390 19.93 51.17 5.23
CA SER A 390 20.03 51.69 6.61
C SER A 390 19.62 53.16 6.77
N GLY A 391 19.25 53.86 5.69
CA GLY A 391 19.05 55.32 5.69
C GLY A 391 17.98 55.83 6.67
N ASP A 392 17.00 55.01 7.02
CA ASP A 392 15.95 55.39 7.98
C ASP A 392 16.20 54.88 9.41
N PHE A 393 17.32 54.21 9.69
CA PHE A 393 17.58 53.62 11.01
C PHE A 393 17.74 54.71 12.08
N ASP A 394 18.56 55.74 11.82
CA ASP A 394 18.75 56.87 12.76
C ASP A 394 17.46 57.68 12.95
N ARG A 395 16.56 57.64 11.97
CA ARG A 395 15.23 58.26 12.09
C ARG A 395 14.35 57.48 13.07
N VAL A 396 14.43 56.15 13.08
CA VAL A 396 13.72 55.31 14.07
C VAL A 396 14.35 55.43 15.44
N LEU A 397 15.68 55.44 15.56
CA LEU A 397 16.36 55.51 16.86
C LEU A 397 16.04 56.80 17.63
N ARG A 398 15.93 57.93 16.94
CA ARG A 398 15.47 59.20 17.53
C ARG A 398 14.06 59.14 18.12
N LEU A 399 13.19 58.23 17.66
CA LEU A 399 11.85 58.07 18.23
C LEU A 399 11.86 57.55 19.67
N PHE A 400 12.98 56.98 20.13
CA PHE A 400 13.14 56.43 21.48
C PHE A 400 13.81 57.41 22.45
N GLU A 401 14.27 58.55 21.94
CA GLU A 401 14.90 59.62 22.73
C GLU A 401 13.86 60.67 23.18
N ASP A 402 12.70 60.69 22.51
CA ASP A 402 11.50 61.49 22.82
C ASP A 402 10.52 60.72 23.71
#